data_AF-Q5DDT7-F1
#
_entry.id   AF-Q5DDT7-F1
#
_cell.length_a   1.000
_cell.length_b   1.000
_cell.length_c   1.000
_cell.angle_alpha   90.00
_cell.angle_beta   90.00
_cell.angle_gamma   90.00
#
_symmetry.space_group_name_H-M   'P 1'
#
loop_
_entity.id
_entity.type
_entity.pdbx_description
1 polymer ?
#
loop_
_entity_poly.entity_id
_entity_poly.type
_entity_poly.pdbx_seq_one_letter_code
_entity_poly.pdbx_strand_id
1 'polypeptide(L)'
;MPKWFVNKLTEYSGPPLSTENLLRLKSESSSAFERNYGSKLWQNGLPNELGSLNRTTREWLLMALKSKSGQDYMCAMAYLVNSYPMYAIRFLDNLISFISPSKKRDCFRSLVILSHLFHNLIPRNRALISITTRSLNVLDKLDTCSKEAVLCLWHFEDKLKQMYLQFIKASEKLLLSDCVTNLKRKTLGILSNLVEKQENQTFILSIIINKLG
;
A
#
# COMPACT_ATOMS: atom_id res chain seq x y z
N MET A 1 16.33 -0.92 2.62
CA MET A 1 15.27 -1.89 2.32
C MET A 1 14.04 -1.57 3.18
N PRO A 2 12.80 -1.81 2.72
CA PRO A 2 11.61 -1.60 3.53
C PRO A 2 11.67 -2.46 4.81
N LYS A 3 11.26 -1.93 5.97
CA LYS A 3 11.36 -2.64 7.26
C LYS A 3 10.55 -3.93 7.31
N TRP A 4 9.52 -4.05 6.47
CA TRP A 4 8.71 -5.28 6.33
C TRP A 4 9.38 -6.36 5.45
N PHE A 5 10.46 -6.00 4.74
CA PHE A 5 11.12 -6.83 3.72
C PHE A 5 12.32 -7.64 4.27
N VAL A 6 12.46 -7.77 5.60
CA VAL A 6 13.63 -8.45 6.21
C VAL A 6 13.62 -9.98 5.98
N ASN A 7 12.51 -10.54 5.47
CA ASN A 7 12.34 -11.98 5.37
C ASN A 7 12.68 -12.51 3.96
N LYS A 8 13.76 -13.30 3.82
CA LYS A 8 14.17 -14.02 2.59
C LYS A 8 13.08 -14.96 2.02
N LEU A 9 11.97 -15.13 2.73
CA LEU A 9 10.83 -15.96 2.37
C LEU A 9 9.90 -15.34 1.32
N THR A 10 10.05 -14.04 1.01
CA THR A 10 9.29 -13.38 -0.08
C THR A 10 9.89 -13.63 -1.46
N GLU A 11 11.09 -14.23 -1.54
CA GLU A 11 11.85 -14.40 -2.79
C GLU A 11 11.34 -15.51 -3.71
N TYR A 12 10.51 -16.42 -3.22
CA TYR A 12 10.10 -17.59 -3.99
C TYR A 12 8.87 -17.31 -4.88
N SER A 13 9.13 -16.98 -6.14
CA SER A 13 8.14 -17.12 -7.21
C SER A 13 8.18 -18.56 -7.71
N GLY A 14 7.01 -19.17 -7.86
CA GLY A 14 6.87 -20.53 -8.39
C GLY A 14 5.91 -20.59 -9.56
N PRO A 15 5.75 -21.78 -10.17
CA PRO A 15 4.79 -21.97 -11.24
C PRO A 15 3.37 -21.60 -10.78
N PRO A 16 2.53 -21.05 -11.69
CA PRO A 16 1.19 -20.60 -11.38
C PRO A 16 0.36 -21.76 -10.81
N LEU A 17 -0.29 -21.50 -9.68
CA LEU A 17 -1.13 -22.45 -8.97
C LEU A 17 -2.48 -22.66 -9.68
N SER A 18 -3.06 -23.85 -9.52
CA SER A 18 -4.44 -24.14 -9.94
C SER A 18 -5.44 -23.16 -9.29
N THR A 19 -6.49 -22.78 -10.02
CA THR A 19 -7.48 -21.75 -9.64
C THR A 19 -8.16 -22.03 -8.29
N GLU A 20 -8.43 -23.29 -7.96
CA GLU A 20 -9.03 -23.70 -6.69
C GLU A 20 -8.07 -23.50 -5.50
N ASN A 21 -6.80 -23.86 -5.69
CA ASN A 21 -5.76 -23.67 -4.69
C ASN A 21 -5.45 -22.19 -4.46
N LEU A 22 -5.56 -21.36 -5.50
CA LEU A 22 -5.46 -19.90 -5.38
C LEU A 22 -6.60 -19.29 -4.58
N LEU A 23 -7.84 -19.73 -4.81
CA LEU A 23 -8.99 -19.24 -4.06
C LEU A 23 -8.89 -19.64 -2.58
N ARG A 24 -8.48 -20.88 -2.30
CA ARG A 24 -8.21 -21.33 -0.93
C ARG A 24 -7.11 -20.49 -0.28
N LEU A 25 -5.94 -20.36 -0.92
CA LEU A 25 -4.83 -19.57 -0.40
C LEU A 25 -5.19 -18.10 -0.16
N LYS A 26 -5.97 -17.50 -1.07
CA LYS A 26 -6.45 -16.12 -0.93
C LYS A 26 -7.42 -15.99 0.26
N SER A 27 -8.32 -16.95 0.44
CA SER A 27 -9.22 -16.97 1.60
C SER A 27 -8.46 -17.16 2.92
N GLU A 28 -7.55 -18.12 3.00
CA GLU A 28 -6.76 -18.42 4.20
C GLU A 28 -5.85 -17.24 4.58
N SER A 29 -5.14 -16.66 3.60
CA SER A 29 -4.30 -15.49 3.82
C SER A 29 -5.09 -14.25 4.21
N SER A 30 -6.27 -14.03 3.62
CA SER A 30 -7.17 -12.93 4.00
C SER A 30 -7.73 -13.12 5.41
N SER A 31 -8.12 -14.34 5.78
CA SER A 31 -8.60 -14.66 7.13
C SER A 31 -7.50 -14.53 8.18
N ALA A 32 -6.29 -15.00 7.88
CA ALA A 32 -5.12 -14.83 8.76
C ALA A 32 -4.77 -13.35 8.94
N PHE A 33 -4.83 -12.56 7.86
CA PHE A 33 -4.59 -11.13 7.90
C PHE A 33 -5.65 -10.38 8.72
N GLU A 34 -6.94 -10.68 8.55
CA GLU A 34 -8.01 -10.09 9.37
C GLU A 34 -7.93 -10.53 10.84
N ARG A 35 -7.45 -11.74 11.13
CA ARG A 35 -7.23 -12.20 12.51
C ARG A 35 -6.12 -11.41 13.21
N ASN A 36 -5.02 -11.13 12.51
CA ASN A 36 -3.81 -10.53 13.10
C ASN A 36 -3.73 -9.00 12.93
N TYR A 37 -4.32 -8.44 11.88
CA TYR A 37 -4.21 -7.02 11.48
C TYR A 37 -5.58 -6.39 11.15
N GLY A 38 -6.67 -7.08 11.46
CA GLY A 38 -8.02 -6.70 11.07
C GLY A 38 -8.58 -5.49 11.81
N SER A 39 -9.78 -5.10 11.37
CA SER A 39 -10.46 -3.87 11.81
C SER A 39 -10.82 -3.85 13.29
N LYS A 40 -10.94 -5.04 13.90
CA LYS A 40 -11.30 -5.21 15.30
C LYS A 40 -10.25 -4.62 16.26
N LEU A 41 -8.97 -4.66 15.88
CA LEU A 41 -7.88 -4.10 16.68
C LEU A 41 -7.93 -2.58 16.81
N TRP A 42 -8.66 -1.91 15.91
CA TRP A 42 -8.79 -0.46 15.88
C TRP A 42 -10.07 0.03 16.58
N GLN A 43 -10.94 -0.86 17.05
CA GLN A 43 -12.20 -0.49 17.71
C GLN A 43 -11.97 0.25 19.04
N ASN A 44 -10.89 -0.10 19.75
CA ASN A 44 -10.52 0.51 21.03
C ASN A 44 -9.44 1.59 20.89
N GLY A 45 -9.15 2.07 19.67
CA GLY A 45 -8.11 3.06 19.40
C GLY A 45 -6.87 2.46 18.71
N LEU A 46 -5.68 2.96 19.05
CA LEU A 46 -4.42 2.44 18.50
C LEU A 46 -4.15 1.04 19.09
N PRO A 47 -3.77 0.03 18.28
CA PRO A 47 -3.42 -1.29 18.78
C PRO A 47 -2.31 -1.24 19.84
N ASN A 48 -2.40 -2.08 20.88
CA ASN A 48 -1.36 -2.16 21.92
C ASN A 48 0.00 -2.63 21.36
N GLU A 49 -0.03 -3.37 20.24
CA GLU A 49 1.15 -3.78 19.45
C GLU A 49 1.95 -2.60 18.88
N LEU A 50 1.36 -1.40 18.85
CA LEU A 50 2.05 -0.13 18.58
C LEU A 50 2.79 0.41 19.83
N GLY A 51 3.09 -0.46 20.80
CA GLY A 51 3.62 -0.14 22.14
C GLY A 51 4.90 0.70 22.13
N SER A 52 5.72 0.59 21.08
CA SER A 52 6.97 1.36 20.91
C SER A 52 6.77 2.87 20.69
N LEU A 53 5.54 3.37 20.55
CA LEU A 53 5.30 4.79 20.33
C LEU A 53 5.41 5.60 21.63
N ASN A 54 6.10 6.73 21.54
CA ASN A 54 6.13 7.74 22.60
C ASN A 54 4.72 8.19 22.95
N ARG A 55 4.47 8.48 24.23
CA ARG A 55 3.16 8.91 24.75
C ARG A 55 2.59 10.09 23.95
N THR A 56 3.40 11.11 23.70
CA THR A 56 3.01 12.31 22.93
C THR A 56 2.61 11.99 21.50
N THR A 57 3.36 11.10 20.82
CA THR A 57 3.03 10.64 19.46
C THR A 57 1.71 9.86 19.45
N ARG A 58 1.48 9.03 20.46
CA ARG A 58 0.22 8.27 20.60
C ARG A 58 -0.97 9.19 20.81
N GLU A 59 -0.85 10.17 21.70
CA GLU A 59 -1.91 11.16 21.95
C GLU A 59 -2.21 12.00 20.69
N TRP A 60 -1.18 12.45 19.98
CA TRP A 60 -1.35 13.16 18.71
C TRP A 60 -2.04 12.29 17.65
N LEU A 61 -1.65 11.02 17.50
CA LEU A 61 -2.29 10.10 16.55
C LEU A 61 -3.77 9.88 16.87
N LEU A 62 -4.14 9.74 18.14
CA LEU A 62 -5.55 9.61 18.54
C LEU A 62 -6.35 10.85 18.19
N MET A 63 -5.82 12.04 18.48
CA MET A 63 -6.50 13.30 18.15
C MET A 63 -6.63 13.48 16.64
N ALA A 64 -5.55 13.23 15.89
CA ALA A 64 -5.52 13.35 14.44
C ALA A 64 -6.48 12.37 13.76
N LEU A 65 -6.54 11.11 14.21
CA LEU A 65 -7.50 10.12 13.71
C LEU A 65 -8.95 10.46 14.06
N LYS A 66 -9.19 11.04 15.24
CA LYS A 66 -10.53 11.49 15.67
C LYS A 66 -11.06 12.67 14.84
N SER A 67 -10.17 13.50 14.31
CA SER A 67 -10.52 14.63 13.43
C SER A 67 -11.24 14.18 12.14
N LYS A 68 -11.01 12.93 11.68
CA LYS A 68 -11.65 12.29 10.49
C LYS A 68 -11.48 13.02 9.15
N SER A 69 -10.91 14.23 9.13
CA SER A 69 -10.68 15.04 7.93
C SER A 69 -9.63 16.11 8.22
N GLY A 70 -8.80 16.44 7.23
CA GLY A 70 -7.80 17.50 7.33
C GLY A 70 -6.37 17.02 7.15
N GLN A 71 -5.42 17.95 7.30
CA GLN A 71 -3.99 17.69 7.09
C GLN A 71 -3.43 16.72 8.13
N ASP A 72 -3.75 16.93 9.40
CA ASP A 72 -3.24 16.09 10.49
C ASP A 72 -3.74 14.65 10.37
N TYR A 73 -4.99 14.47 9.90
CA TYR A 73 -5.54 13.15 9.60
C TYR A 73 -4.73 12.42 8.51
N MET A 74 -4.40 13.09 7.41
CA MET A 74 -3.57 12.51 6.35
C MET A 74 -2.13 12.24 6.81
N CYS A 75 -1.55 13.13 7.61
CA CYS A 75 -0.22 12.96 8.17
C CYS A 75 -0.16 11.78 9.15
N ALA A 76 -1.17 11.62 10.01
CA ALA A 76 -1.28 10.51 10.93
C ALA A 76 -1.40 9.18 10.17
N MET A 77 -2.23 9.12 9.11
CA MET A 77 -2.30 7.95 8.24
C MET A 77 -0.95 7.62 7.60
N ALA A 78 -0.28 8.62 7.04
CA ALA A 78 1.02 8.44 6.41
C ALA A 78 2.07 7.89 7.39
N TYR A 79 2.10 8.44 8.61
CA TYR A 79 2.98 7.97 9.66
C TYR A 79 2.74 6.51 10.02
N LEU A 80 1.47 6.12 10.17
CA LEU A 80 1.07 4.76 10.50
C LEU A 80 1.44 3.79 9.38
N VAL A 81 1.22 4.16 8.12
CA VAL A 81 1.61 3.33 6.97
C VAL A 81 3.12 3.15 6.88
N ASN A 82 3.89 4.22 7.12
CA ASN A 82 5.35 4.16 7.03
C ASN A 82 5.98 3.36 8.20
N SER A 83 5.38 3.45 9.39
CA SER A 83 5.91 2.80 10.60
C SER A 83 5.40 1.37 10.76
N TYR A 84 4.13 1.13 10.43
CA TYR A 84 3.40 -0.12 10.66
C TYR A 84 2.55 -0.51 9.44
N PRO A 85 3.18 -0.82 8.29
CA PRO A 85 2.48 -1.00 7.02
C PRO A 85 1.41 -2.11 7.06
N MET A 86 1.65 -3.19 7.81
CA MET A 86 0.69 -4.31 7.90
C MET A 86 -0.63 -3.89 8.58
N TYR A 87 -0.58 -3.14 9.69
CA TYR A 87 -1.80 -2.69 10.38
C TYR A 87 -2.52 -1.54 9.65
N ALA A 88 -1.75 -0.73 8.92
CA ALA A 88 -2.18 0.53 8.36
C ALA A 88 -2.57 0.46 6.88
N ILE A 89 -2.54 -0.71 6.23
CA ILE A 89 -2.83 -0.84 4.79
C ILE A 89 -4.21 -0.27 4.40
N ARG A 90 -5.20 -0.36 5.29
CA ARG A 90 -6.54 0.25 5.13
C ARG A 90 -6.49 1.76 4.87
N PHE A 91 -5.50 2.44 5.43
CA PHE A 91 -5.37 3.89 5.27
C PHE A 91 -4.85 4.27 3.89
N LEU A 92 -4.18 3.37 3.17
CA LEU A 92 -3.82 3.62 1.78
C LEU A 92 -5.05 3.79 0.90
N ASP A 93 -6.08 2.95 1.08
CA ASP A 93 -7.34 3.07 0.34
C ASP A 93 -8.03 4.41 0.64
N ASN A 94 -8.09 4.79 1.92
CA ASN A 94 -8.59 6.11 2.32
C ASN A 94 -7.76 7.25 1.70
N LEU A 95 -6.43 7.15 1.69
CA LEU A 95 -5.56 8.16 1.06
C LEU A 95 -5.82 8.27 -0.44
N ILE A 96 -5.97 7.14 -1.15
CA ILE A 96 -6.28 7.11 -2.58
C ILE A 96 -7.64 7.77 -2.84
N SER A 97 -8.64 7.59 -1.96
CA SER A 97 -9.95 8.23 -2.09
C SER A 97 -9.88 9.77 -2.06
N PHE A 98 -8.86 10.37 -1.43
CA PHE A 98 -8.65 11.82 -1.45
C PHE A 98 -8.11 12.35 -2.78
N ILE A 99 -7.66 11.47 -3.69
CA ILE A 99 -7.27 11.84 -5.06
C ILE A 99 -8.55 12.07 -5.88
N SER A 100 -9.15 13.23 -5.68
CA SER A 100 -10.33 13.67 -6.40
C SER A 100 -10.17 15.11 -6.91
N PRO A 101 -10.61 15.42 -8.14
CA PRO A 101 -10.52 16.75 -8.72
C PRO A 101 -11.31 17.80 -7.92
N SER A 102 -12.32 17.38 -7.15
CA SER A 102 -13.18 18.27 -6.37
C SER A 102 -12.45 18.98 -5.24
N LYS A 103 -11.48 18.32 -4.60
CA LYS A 103 -10.75 18.85 -3.43
C LYS A 103 -9.28 19.05 -3.76
N LYS A 104 -8.97 20.12 -4.52
CA LYS A 104 -7.62 20.40 -5.05
C LYS A 104 -6.50 20.35 -4.00
N ARG A 105 -6.70 20.94 -2.82
CA ARG A 105 -5.69 20.98 -1.74
C ARG A 105 -5.42 19.59 -1.16
N ASP A 106 -6.48 18.84 -0.87
CA ASP A 106 -6.40 17.49 -0.30
C ASP A 106 -5.84 16.49 -1.32
N CYS A 107 -6.26 16.60 -2.58
CA CYS A 107 -5.75 15.81 -3.69
C CYS A 107 -4.24 16.02 -3.87
N PHE A 108 -3.79 17.28 -3.91
CA PHE A 108 -2.36 17.59 -4.03
C PHE A 108 -1.54 16.99 -2.89
N ARG A 109 -2.01 17.14 -1.65
CA ARG A 109 -1.33 16.59 -0.47
C ARG A 109 -1.31 15.07 -0.49
N SER A 110 -2.45 14.44 -0.80
CA SER A 110 -2.54 12.98 -0.88
C SER A 110 -1.60 12.42 -1.93
N LEU A 111 -1.50 13.05 -3.11
CA LEU A 111 -0.55 12.65 -4.15
C LEU A 111 0.90 12.67 -3.66
N VAL A 112 1.31 13.74 -2.98
CA VAL A 112 2.68 13.87 -2.45
C VAL A 112 2.95 12.83 -1.35
N ILE A 113 1.99 12.66 -0.43
CA ILE A 113 2.08 11.67 0.65
C ILE A 113 2.19 10.26 0.07
N LEU A 114 1.28 9.88 -0.83
CA LEU A 114 1.25 8.55 -1.44
C LEU A 114 2.50 8.28 -2.26
N SER A 115 3.00 9.26 -3.02
CA SER A 115 4.28 9.15 -3.72
C SER A 115 5.43 8.78 -2.78
N HIS A 116 5.54 9.49 -1.65
CA HIS A 116 6.58 9.21 -0.66
C HIS A 116 6.40 7.84 0.00
N LEU A 117 5.16 7.48 0.34
CA LEU A 117 4.83 6.17 0.91
C LEU A 117 5.21 5.04 -0.04
N PHE A 118 4.78 5.09 -1.30
CA PHE A 118 5.12 4.07 -2.29
C PHE A 118 6.62 3.99 -2.56
N HIS A 119 7.33 5.12 -2.52
CA HIS A 119 8.79 5.11 -2.65
C HIS A 119 9.49 4.33 -1.54
N ASN A 120 8.99 4.45 -0.30
CA ASN A 120 9.53 3.77 0.89
C ASN A 120 9.05 2.33 1.02
N LEU A 121 7.81 2.04 0.59
CA LEU A 121 7.18 0.72 0.72
C LEU A 121 7.61 -0.24 -0.39
N ILE A 122 7.77 0.23 -1.62
CA ILE A 122 8.10 -0.61 -2.78
C ILE A 122 9.62 -0.77 -2.86
N PRO A 123 10.16 -1.99 -2.79
CA PRO A 123 11.59 -2.24 -2.96
C PRO A 123 12.07 -1.77 -4.34
N ARG A 124 13.24 -1.11 -4.40
CA ARG A 124 13.81 -0.61 -5.67
C ARG A 124 14.23 -1.73 -6.62
N ASN A 125 14.63 -2.88 -6.08
CA ASN A 125 15.29 -3.94 -6.83
C ASN A 125 14.35 -5.09 -7.24
N ARG A 126 13.03 -4.95 -7.03
CA ARG A 126 12.08 -6.02 -7.36
C ARG A 126 10.65 -5.51 -7.53
N ALA A 127 9.93 -6.10 -8.49
CA ALA A 127 8.47 -5.96 -8.59
C ALA A 127 7.75 -6.79 -7.52
N LEU A 128 6.63 -6.29 -7.00
CA LEU A 128 5.76 -7.01 -6.06
C LEU A 128 5.15 -8.23 -6.77
N ILE A 129 5.25 -9.37 -6.08
CA ILE A 129 4.78 -10.67 -6.55
C ILE A 129 3.34 -10.84 -6.11
N SER A 130 2.46 -11.09 -7.08
CA SER A 130 1.07 -11.39 -6.76
C SER A 130 0.98 -12.78 -6.14
N ILE A 131 -0.04 -12.98 -5.31
CA ILE A 131 -0.30 -14.28 -4.68
C ILE A 131 -0.50 -15.41 -5.71
N THR A 132 -0.87 -15.05 -6.96
CA THR A 132 -1.05 -15.95 -8.10
C THR A 132 0.23 -16.59 -8.61
N THR A 133 1.38 -15.94 -8.39
CA THR A 133 2.70 -16.34 -8.89
C THR A 133 3.59 -16.98 -7.82
N ARG A 134 3.03 -17.29 -6.64
CA ARG A 134 3.78 -17.87 -5.51
C ARG A 134 3.62 -19.38 -5.45
N SER A 135 4.68 -20.09 -5.08
CA SER A 135 4.65 -21.55 -4.92
C SER A 135 4.11 -21.94 -3.54
N LEU A 136 3.10 -22.83 -3.49
CA LEU A 136 2.65 -23.44 -2.23
C LEU A 136 3.73 -24.32 -1.58
N ASN A 137 4.70 -24.82 -2.35
CA ASN A 137 5.78 -25.69 -1.87
C ASN A 137 6.64 -25.08 -0.75
N VAL A 138 6.59 -23.75 -0.59
CA VAL A 138 7.28 -23.04 0.49
C VAL A 138 6.50 -23.14 1.80
N LEU A 139 5.17 -23.11 1.76
CA LEU A 139 4.31 -23.16 2.95
C LEU A 139 4.35 -24.51 3.65
N ASP A 140 4.53 -25.61 2.89
CA ASP A 140 4.56 -26.96 3.46
C ASP A 140 5.86 -27.28 4.22
N LYS A 141 6.90 -26.46 4.03
CA LYS A 141 8.20 -26.60 4.71
C LYS A 141 8.33 -25.76 5.97
N LEU A 142 7.31 -24.98 6.31
CA LEU A 142 7.33 -24.01 7.41
C LEU A 142 6.46 -24.48 8.57
N ASP A 143 6.92 -24.18 9.80
CA ASP A 143 6.13 -24.37 11.01
C ASP A 143 4.84 -23.53 10.97
N THR A 144 3.77 -23.98 11.64
CA THR A 144 2.45 -23.34 11.63
C THR A 144 2.49 -21.83 11.91
N CYS A 145 3.33 -21.38 12.86
CA CYS A 145 3.48 -19.96 13.19
C CYS A 145 4.17 -19.16 12.07
N SER A 146 5.23 -19.72 11.48
CA SER A 146 5.94 -19.10 10.35
C SER A 146 5.08 -19.10 9.08
N LYS A 147 4.28 -20.15 8.88
CA LYS A 147 3.32 -20.26 7.78
C LYS A 147 2.30 -19.12 7.82
N GLU A 148 1.70 -18.86 8.98
CA GLU A 148 0.74 -17.76 9.15
C GLU A 148 1.38 -16.39 8.90
N ALA A 149 2.58 -16.14 9.43
CA ALA A 149 3.30 -14.88 9.20
C ALA A 149 3.61 -14.66 7.71
N VAL A 150 4.01 -15.71 6.99
CA VAL A 150 4.26 -15.68 5.55
C VAL A 150 2.96 -15.44 4.76
N LEU A 151 1.86 -16.08 5.14
CA LEU A 151 0.54 -15.84 4.52
C LEU A 151 0.10 -14.38 4.70
N CYS A 152 0.27 -13.79 5.88
CA CYS A 152 -0.02 -12.38 6.12
C CYS A 152 0.85 -11.45 5.25
N LEU A 153 2.15 -11.73 5.14
CA LEU A 153 3.06 -11.00 4.25
C LEU A 153 2.64 -11.11 2.79
N TRP A 154 2.25 -12.31 2.37
CA TRP A 154 1.82 -12.58 1.00
C TRP A 154 0.56 -11.83 0.62
N HIS A 155 -0.41 -11.78 1.53
CA HIS A 155 -1.63 -10.98 1.38
C HIS A 155 -1.32 -9.48 1.34
N PHE A 156 -0.45 -9.01 2.24
CA PHE A 156 -0.03 -7.62 2.29
C PHE A 156 0.60 -7.16 0.97
N GLU A 157 1.50 -7.98 0.40
CA GLU A 157 2.16 -7.65 -0.86
C GLU A 157 1.18 -7.58 -2.05
N ASP A 158 0.23 -8.53 -2.13
CA ASP A 158 -0.81 -8.51 -3.18
C ASP A 158 -1.72 -7.29 -3.05
N LYS A 159 -2.11 -6.95 -1.82
CA LYS A 159 -2.91 -5.76 -1.54
C LYS A 159 -2.15 -4.48 -1.85
N LEU A 160 -0.86 -4.39 -1.50
CA LEU A 160 -0.01 -3.24 -1.81
C LEU A 160 0.08 -3.01 -3.34
N LYS A 161 0.23 -4.10 -4.12
CA LYS A 161 0.22 -4.07 -5.58
C LYS A 161 -1.10 -3.55 -6.15
N GLN A 162 -2.23 -4.01 -5.61
CA GLN A 162 -3.56 -3.51 -6.00
C GLN A 162 -3.72 -2.02 -5.68
N MET A 163 -3.31 -1.58 -4.49
CA MET A 163 -3.37 -0.16 -4.09
C MET A 163 -2.49 0.71 -4.97
N TYR A 164 -1.30 0.23 -5.34
CA TYR A 164 -0.41 0.94 -6.25
C TYR A 164 -1.03 1.10 -7.65
N LEU A 165 -1.66 0.05 -8.19
CA LEU A 165 -2.38 0.14 -9.45
C LEU A 165 -3.56 1.12 -9.37
N GLN A 166 -4.33 1.09 -8.28
CA GLN A 166 -5.43 2.04 -8.06
C GLN A 166 -4.93 3.49 -7.99
N PHE A 167 -3.80 3.73 -7.33
CA PHE A 167 -3.16 5.04 -7.28
C PHE A 167 -2.77 5.55 -8.67
N ILE A 168 -2.17 4.70 -9.52
CA ILE A 168 -1.79 5.08 -10.89
C ILE A 168 -3.05 5.40 -11.70
N LYS A 169 -4.10 4.58 -11.63
CA LYS A 169 -5.38 4.82 -12.32
C LYS A 169 -6.06 6.10 -11.84
N ALA A 170 -6.05 6.38 -10.53
CA ALA A 170 -6.58 7.62 -9.97
C ALA A 170 -5.79 8.84 -10.48
N SER A 171 -4.47 8.71 -10.61
CA SER A 171 -3.59 9.74 -11.16
C SER A 171 -3.86 9.98 -12.65
N GLU A 172 -4.04 8.92 -13.45
CA GLU A 172 -4.43 9.00 -14.86
C GLU A 172 -5.78 9.73 -15.03
N LYS A 173 -6.80 9.34 -14.25
CA LYS A 173 -8.11 9.99 -14.26
C LYS A 173 -8.01 11.47 -13.90
N LEU A 174 -7.13 11.82 -12.96
CA LEU A 174 -6.88 13.21 -12.60
C LEU A 174 -6.21 14.00 -13.74
N LEU A 175 -5.30 13.36 -14.49
CA LEU A 175 -4.66 13.98 -15.66
C LEU A 175 -5.65 14.22 -16.82
N LEU A 176 -6.65 13.35 -16.96
CA LEU A 176 -7.73 13.46 -17.96
C LEU A 176 -8.77 14.53 -17.60
N SER A 177 -8.98 14.81 -16.32
CA SER A 177 -9.95 15.82 -15.85
C SER A 177 -9.48 17.27 -16.11
N ASP A 178 -10.42 18.23 -16.12
CA ASP A 178 -10.18 19.68 -16.18
C ASP A 178 -9.60 20.22 -14.86
N CYS A 179 -8.44 19.69 -14.48
CA CYS A 179 -7.67 20.12 -13.34
C CYS A 179 -6.65 21.20 -13.70
N VAL A 180 -6.28 21.99 -12.70
CA VAL A 180 -5.25 23.04 -12.81
C VAL A 180 -3.96 22.47 -13.39
N THR A 181 -3.35 23.15 -14.36
CA THR A 181 -2.11 22.74 -15.04
C THR A 181 -0.98 22.41 -14.05
N ASN A 182 -0.91 23.11 -12.92
CA ASN A 182 0.06 22.83 -11.86
C ASN A 182 -0.12 21.46 -11.21
N LEU A 183 -1.37 21.01 -11.00
CA LEU A 183 -1.67 19.69 -10.46
C LEU A 183 -1.28 18.61 -11.47
N LYS A 184 -1.63 18.79 -12.75
CA LYS A 184 -1.24 17.87 -13.82
C LYS A 184 0.28 17.74 -13.94
N ARG A 185 1.01 18.86 -13.95
CA ARG A 185 2.49 18.87 -13.98
C ARG A 185 3.09 18.15 -12.78
N LYS A 186 2.53 18.36 -11.58
CA LYS A 186 3.02 17.68 -10.38
C LYS A 186 2.75 16.18 -10.43
N THR A 187 1.56 15.77 -10.85
CA THR A 187 1.21 14.35 -11.03
C THR A 187 2.13 13.68 -12.04
N LEU A 188 2.43 14.33 -13.17
CA LEU A 188 3.40 13.82 -14.15
C LEU A 188 4.80 13.68 -13.55
N GLY A 189 5.28 14.67 -12.79
CA GLY A 189 6.57 14.57 -12.10
C GLY A 189 6.62 13.44 -11.07
N ILE A 190 5.53 13.21 -10.34
CA ILE A 190 5.40 12.09 -9.40
C ILE A 190 5.42 10.76 -10.15
N LEU A 191 4.65 10.63 -11.23
CA LEU A 191 4.64 9.42 -12.07
C LEU A 191 6.01 9.15 -12.67
N SER A 192 6.71 10.18 -13.16
CA SER A 192 8.07 10.06 -13.69
C SER A 192 9.06 9.54 -12.64
N ASN A 193 8.99 10.03 -11.40
CA ASN A 193 9.84 9.52 -10.32
C ASN A 193 9.51 8.05 -9.96
N LEU A 194 8.25 7.64 -10.17
CA LEU A 194 7.81 6.26 -9.94
C LEU A 194 8.20 5.31 -11.07
N VAL A 195 8.50 5.80 -12.29
CA VAL A 195 9.04 4.99 -13.41
C VAL A 195 10.38 4.34 -13.06
N GLU A 196 11.17 4.93 -12.15
CA GLU A 196 12.43 4.35 -11.67
C GLU A 196 12.22 2.99 -10.97
N LYS A 197 10.99 2.67 -10.57
CA LYS A 197 10.64 1.38 -10.00
C LYS A 197 10.21 0.44 -11.14
N GLN A 198 10.68 -0.81 -11.10
CA GLN A 198 10.30 -1.84 -12.09
C GLN A 198 8.80 -2.17 -12.08
N GLU A 199 8.06 -1.76 -11.04
CA GLU A 199 6.66 -2.12 -10.90
C GLU A 199 5.72 -1.21 -11.70
N ASN A 200 4.91 -1.81 -12.57
CA ASN A 200 3.97 -1.13 -13.47
C ASN A 200 4.62 -0.07 -14.38
N GLN A 201 5.93 -0.16 -14.59
CA GLN A 201 6.71 0.80 -15.38
C GLN A 201 6.10 1.02 -16.77
N THR A 202 5.75 -0.06 -17.49
CA THR A 202 5.15 0.02 -18.83
C THR A 202 3.81 0.76 -18.83
N PHE A 203 2.99 0.58 -17.79
CA PHE A 203 1.70 1.26 -17.68
C PHE A 203 1.90 2.75 -17.36
N ILE A 204 2.81 3.09 -16.44
CA ILE A 204 3.15 4.47 -16.13
C ILE A 204 3.73 5.18 -17.36
N LEU A 205 4.63 4.52 -18.09
CA LEU A 205 5.20 5.02 -19.33
C LEU A 205 4.11 5.26 -20.39
N SER A 206 3.14 4.36 -20.55
CA SER A 206 2.03 4.58 -21.48
C SER A 206 1.20 5.82 -21.11
N ILE A 207 0.96 6.07 -19.81
CA ILE A 207 0.23 7.27 -19.35
C ILE A 207 1.04 8.53 -19.66
N ILE A 208 2.35 8.51 -19.42
CA ILE A 208 3.23 9.65 -19.68
C ILE A 208 3.31 9.92 -21.19
N ILE A 209 3.54 8.90 -22.00
CA ILE A 209 3.61 9.02 -23.47
C ILE A 209 2.28 9.56 -24.02
N ASN A 210 1.14 9.00 -23.60
CA ASN A 210 -0.19 9.47 -24.02
C ASN A 210 -0.52 10.91 -23.60
N LYS A 211 0.26 11.52 -22.70
CA LYS A 211 0.11 12.92 -22.29
C LYS A 211 1.16 13.86 -22.85
N LEU A 212 2.26 13.34 -23.38
CA LEU A 212 3.35 14.11 -23.98
C LEU A 212 3.33 14.08 -25.51
N GLY A 213 2.80 13.00 -26.11
CA GLY A 213 2.49 12.92 -27.53
C GLY A 213 1.14 13.54 -27.83
#